data_AF-A0AB33A8Z4-F1
#
_entry.id   AF-A0AB33A8Z4-F1
#
_cell.length_a   1.000
_cell.length_b   1.000
_cell.length_c   1.000
_cell.angle_alpha   90.00
_cell.angle_beta   90.00
_cell.angle_gamma   90.00
#
_symmetry.space_group_name_H-M   'P 1'
#
loop_
_entity.id
_entity.type
_entity.pdbx_description
1 polymer ?
#
loop_
_entity_poly.entity_id
_entity_poly.type
_entity_poly.pdbx_seq_one_letter_code
_entity_poly.pdbx_strand_id
1 'polypeptide(L)'
;MSAINCLGCGSEVGQDGQCPRPEHCGNCPPWDCDECGQQCSISTTCGCWIFFEGMNLADIKAVLAAADLSVNVEVPPCSIDSSQH
;
A
#
# COMPACT_ATOMS: atom_id res chain seq x y z
N MET A 1 7.70 15.19 15.62
CA MET A 1 7.22 14.37 14.49
C MET A 1 5.77 14.05 14.79
N SER A 2 4.85 14.42 13.90
CA SER A 2 3.41 14.23 14.12
C SER A 2 2.99 12.86 13.57
N ALA A 3 1.95 12.25 14.14
CA ALA A 3 1.49 10.93 13.73
C ALA A 3 0.59 11.01 12.49
N ILE A 4 0.74 10.06 11.57
CA ILE A 4 -0.22 9.85 10.48
C ILE A 4 -1.29 8.90 10.99
N ASN A 5 -2.52 9.39 11.07
CA ASN A 5 -3.67 8.61 11.48
C ASN A 5 -4.48 8.17 10.27
N CYS A 6 -4.97 6.94 10.31
CA CYS A 6 -5.92 6.44 9.32
C CYS A 6 -7.20 7.28 9.34
N LEU A 7 -7.66 7.75 8.19
CA LEU A 7 -8.89 8.55 8.10
C LEU A 7 -10.14 7.74 8.48
N GLY A 8 -10.13 6.43 8.22
CA GLY A 8 -11.26 5.54 8.52
C GLY A 8 -11.48 5.25 10.01
N CYS A 9 -10.45 4.83 10.76
CA CYS A 9 -10.60 4.43 12.17
C CYS A 9 -9.69 5.16 13.16
N GLY A 10 -8.95 6.18 12.71
CA GLY A 10 -8.13 7.04 13.58
C GLY A 10 -6.89 6.37 14.18
N SER A 11 -6.62 5.10 13.86
CA SER A 11 -5.41 4.40 14.31
C SER A 11 -4.17 5.02 13.69
N GLU A 12 -3.09 5.09 14.47
CA GLU A 12 -1.78 5.49 13.98
C GLU A 12 -1.27 4.47 12.95
N VAL A 13 -0.92 4.94 11.75
CA VAL A 13 -0.43 4.12 10.63
C VAL A 13 1.00 4.44 10.24
N GLY A 14 1.60 5.45 10.86
CA GLY A 14 2.95 5.89 10.59
C GLY A 14 3.26 7.23 11.23
N GLN A 15 4.43 7.76 10.92
CA GLN A 15 4.90 9.05 11.40
C GLN A 15 5.10 10.01 10.23
N ASP A 16 4.85 11.29 10.45
CA ASP A 16 5.11 12.34 9.46
C ASP A 16 6.59 12.30 9.05
N GLY A 17 6.81 12.15 7.74
CA GLY A 17 8.13 11.90 7.14
C GLY A 17 8.33 10.48 6.62
N GLN A 18 7.45 9.53 6.94
CA GLN A 18 7.43 8.19 6.36
C GLN A 18 6.60 8.16 5.07
N CYS A 19 7.21 7.72 3.97
CA CYS A 19 6.55 7.52 2.69
C CYS A 19 6.56 6.03 2.30
N PRO A 20 5.49 5.51 1.65
CA PRO A 20 4.28 6.22 1.22
C PRO A 20 3.31 6.50 2.37
N ARG A 21 2.55 7.60 2.27
CA ARG A 21 1.50 7.94 3.24
C ARG A 21 0.26 7.09 2.93
N PRO A 22 -0.16 6.16 3.81
CA PRO A 22 -1.35 5.37 3.57
C PRO A 22 -2.61 6.23 3.72
N GLU A 23 -3.54 6.18 2.76
CA GLU A 23 -4.88 6.77 2.92
C GLU A 23 -5.76 5.93 3.87
N HIS A 24 -5.53 4.61 3.87
CA HIS A 24 -6.28 3.63 4.65
C HIS A 24 -5.34 2.66 5.36
N CYS A 25 -5.77 2.14 6.52
CA CYS A 25 -5.07 1.08 7.22
C CYS A 25 -5.75 -0.27 6.99
N GLY A 26 -4.98 -1.35 7.02
CA GLY A 26 -5.50 -2.70 6.87
C GLY A 26 -6.47 -3.12 7.99
N ASN A 27 -6.42 -2.45 9.15
CA ASN A 27 -7.19 -2.82 10.34
C ASN A 27 -8.58 -2.15 10.43
N CYS A 28 -8.91 -1.18 9.58
CA CYS A 28 -10.26 -0.58 9.59
C CYS A 28 -11.23 -1.38 8.68
N PRO A 29 -12.45 -1.69 9.14
CA PRO A 29 -13.48 -2.40 8.36
C PRO A 29 -14.30 -1.45 7.45
N PRO A 30 -15.17 -2.01 6.60
CA PRO A 30 -14.85 -2.54 5.29
C PRO A 30 -14.87 -1.44 4.23
N TRP A 31 -14.05 -1.60 3.20
CA TRP A 31 -14.01 -0.73 2.04
C TRP A 31 -14.89 -1.35 0.96
N ASP A 32 -15.62 -0.51 0.24
CA ASP A 32 -16.37 -0.99 -0.92
C ASP A 32 -15.37 -1.28 -2.04
N CYS A 33 -15.34 -2.51 -2.51
CA CYS A 33 -14.50 -2.86 -3.65
C CYS A 33 -15.02 -2.14 -4.91
N ASP A 34 -14.18 -1.36 -5.56
CA ASP A 34 -14.57 -0.58 -6.75
C ASP A 34 -15.12 -1.46 -7.89
N GLU A 35 -14.67 -2.71 -7.97
CA GLU A 35 -15.08 -3.64 -9.04
C GLU A 35 -16.42 -4.33 -8.75
N CYS A 36 -16.67 -4.78 -7.52
CA CYS A 36 -17.83 -5.62 -7.18
C CYS A 36 -18.80 -5.01 -6.16
N GLY A 37 -18.46 -3.87 -5.58
CA GLY A 37 -19.24 -3.17 -4.55
C GLY A 37 -19.40 -3.92 -3.23
N GLN A 38 -18.69 -5.03 -3.04
CA GLN A 38 -18.72 -5.78 -1.79
C GLN A 38 -17.78 -5.16 -0.77
N GLN A 39 -18.18 -5.27 0.49
CA GLN A 39 -17.38 -4.90 1.64
C GLN A 39 -16.15 -5.81 1.76
N CYS A 40 -14.95 -5.23 1.75
CA CYS A 40 -13.68 -5.94 1.84
C CYS A 40 -12.72 -5.30 2.84
N SER A 41 -11.75 -6.07 3.33
CA SER A 41 -10.70 -5.63 4.23
C SER A 41 -9.49 -6.57 4.13
N ILE A 42 -8.41 -6.29 4.88
CA ILE A 42 -7.30 -7.25 4.96
C ILE A 42 -7.72 -8.60 5.58
N SER A 43 -8.70 -8.58 6.48
CA SER A 43 -9.22 -9.78 7.15
C SER A 43 -10.34 -10.47 6.37
N THR A 44 -10.95 -9.76 5.42
CA THR A 44 -12.02 -10.25 4.54
C THR A 44 -11.67 -9.85 3.11
N THR A 45 -10.76 -10.62 2.50
CA THR A 45 -10.23 -10.31 1.17
C THR A 45 -11.32 -10.45 0.10
N CYS A 46 -11.31 -9.54 -0.87
CA CYS A 46 -12.22 -9.61 -2.02
C CYS A 46 -11.66 -10.57 -3.07
N GLY A 47 -12.55 -11.32 -3.76
CA GLY A 47 -12.16 -12.17 -4.89
C GLY A 47 -11.61 -11.39 -6.10
N CYS A 48 -11.84 -10.08 -6.15
CA CYS A 48 -11.25 -9.19 -7.17
C CYS A 48 -9.77 -8.85 -6.88
N TRP A 49 -9.24 -9.19 -5.70
CA TRP A 49 -7.86 -8.88 -5.37
C TRP A 49 -6.88 -9.84 -6.03
N ILE A 50 -5.75 -9.30 -6.46
CA ILE A 50 -4.61 -10.06 -6.93
C ILE A 50 -3.59 -10.12 -5.78
N PHE A 51 -3.16 -11.32 -5.43
CA PHE A 51 -2.18 -11.54 -4.39
C PHE A 51 -0.79 -11.66 -4.99
N PHE A 52 0.18 -10.93 -4.42
CA PHE A 52 1.58 -11.02 -4.81
C PHE A 52 2.46 -11.79 -3.82
N GLU A 53 1.85 -12.31 -2.74
CA GLU A 53 2.59 -13.02 -1.69
C GLU A 53 3.30 -14.26 -2.24
N GLY A 54 4.58 -14.41 -1.90
CA GLY A 54 5.43 -15.52 -2.35
C GLY A 54 6.00 -15.38 -3.76
N MET A 55 5.62 -14.36 -4.53
CA MET A 55 6.23 -14.08 -5.84
C MET A 55 7.49 -13.24 -5.70
N ASN A 56 8.50 -13.51 -6.54
CA ASN A 56 9.67 -12.66 -6.63
C ASN A 56 9.34 -11.39 -7.44
N LEU A 57 10.21 -10.37 -7.33
CA LEU A 57 9.99 -9.09 -8.01
C LEU A 57 9.86 -9.21 -9.54
N ALA A 58 10.55 -10.17 -10.18
CA ALA A 58 10.47 -10.36 -11.62
C ALA A 58 9.09 -10.90 -12.03
N ASP A 59 8.53 -11.83 -11.26
CA ASP A 59 7.19 -12.38 -11.50
C ASP A 59 6.11 -11.31 -11.28
N ILE A 60 6.25 -10.50 -10.22
CA ILE A 60 5.35 -9.36 -9.95
C ILE A 60 5.38 -8.38 -11.13
N LYS A 61 6.58 -8.05 -11.64
CA LYS A 61 6.74 -7.19 -12.83
C LYS A 61 6.08 -7.79 -14.06
N ALA A 62 6.20 -9.10 -14.28
CA ALA A 62 5.58 -9.78 -15.40
C ALA A 62 4.04 -9.69 -15.36
N VAL A 63 3.43 -9.89 -14.18
CA VAL A 63 1.97 -9.76 -13.99
C VAL A 63 1.50 -8.34 -14.30
N LEU A 64 2.21 -7.32 -13.81
CA LEU A 64 1.87 -5.93 -14.07
C LEU A 64 2.06 -5.55 -15.54
N ALA A 65 3.14 -6.01 -16.17
CA ALA A 65 3.40 -5.76 -17.58
C ALA A 65 2.32 -6.36 -18.49
N ALA A 66 1.71 -7.48 -18.11
CA ALA A 66 0.57 -8.06 -18.82
C ALA A 66 -0.68 -7.15 -18.83
N ALA A 67 -0.77 -6.22 -17.87
CA ALA A 67 -1.81 -5.19 -17.79
C ALA A 67 -1.34 -3.81 -18.32
N ASP A 68 -0.21 -3.75 -19.04
CA ASP A 68 0.41 -2.50 -19.52
C ASP A 68 0.83 -1.55 -18.38
N LEU A 69 1.18 -2.12 -17.22
CA LEU A 69 1.67 -1.39 -16.05
C LEU A 69 3.15 -1.70 -15.79
N SER A 70 3.89 -0.72 -15.27
CA SER A 70 5.29 -0.89 -14.85
C SER A 70 5.46 -0.47 -13.40
N VAL A 71 6.25 -1.24 -12.65
CA VAL A 71 6.69 -0.89 -11.30
C VAL A 71 8.20 -0.73 -11.25
N ASN A 72 8.63 0.41 -10.72
CA ASN A 72 10.04 0.75 -10.53
C ASN A 72 10.35 0.79 -9.04
N VAL A 73 11.58 0.43 -8.69
CA VAL A 73 12.07 0.62 -7.32
C VAL A 73 12.68 2.01 -7.28
N GLU A 74 11.94 2.95 -6.70
CA GLU A 74 12.45 4.28 -6.36
C GLU A 74 12.80 4.29 -4.87
N VAL A 75 13.97 4.81 -4.52
CA VAL A 75 14.30 5.09 -3.12
C VAL A 75 13.56 6.37 -2.76
N PRO A 76 12.57 6.34 -1.84
CA PRO A 76 11.84 7.54 -1.50
C PRO A 76 12.79 8.56 -0.86
N PRO A 77 12.61 9.87 -1.10
CA PRO A 77 13.52 10.92 -0.67
C PRO A 77 13.68 11.00 0.86
N CYS A 78 12.73 10.47 1.62
CA CYS A 78 12.80 10.36 3.08
C CYS A 78 13.85 9.35 3.60
N SER A 79 14.46 8.55 2.73
CA SER A 79 15.58 7.66 3.08
C SER A 79 16.95 8.33 2.97
N ILE A 80 17.02 9.57 2.48
CA ILE A 80 18.26 10.36 2.47
C ILE A 80 18.43 10.93 3.88
N ASP A 81 19.10 10.16 4.74
CA ASP A 81 19.68 10.68 5.97
C ASP A 81 20.62 11.85 5.60
N SER A 82 20.44 12.96 6.30
CA SER A 82 21.24 14.19 6.22
C SER A 82 22.71 14.02 6.65
N SER A 83 23.36 12.90 6.33
CA SER A 83 24.76 12.62 6.66
C SER A 83 25.58 12.27 5.44
N GLN A 84 25.68 13.19 4.46
CA GLN A 84 26.91 13.32 3.67
C GLN A 84 27.24 14.80 3.44
N HIS A 85 28.22 15.26 4.23
CA HIS A 85 29.01 16.50 4.18
C HIS A 85 28.37 17.80 4.67
#